data_AF-A0A0G1CIH4-F1
#
_entry.id   AF-A0A0G1CIH4-F1
#
_cell.length_a   1.000
_cell.length_b   1.000
_cell.length_c   1.000
_cell.angle_alpha   90.00
_cell.angle_beta   90.00
_cell.angle_gamma   90.00
#
_symmetry.space_group_name_H-M   'P 1'
#
loop_
_entity.id
_entity.type
_entity.pdbx_description
1 polymer ?
#
loop_
_entity_poly.entity_id
_entity_poly.type
_entity_poly.pdbx_seq_one_letter_code
_entity_poly.pdbx_strand_id
1 'polypeptide(L)'
;MRIFITLVIAIILGGGGTFLWLYYGGFEGEQGVSVAFVDNYVTYKQVAQEVEQLVHLPGTEGNVDRAELLTLLDSILTKEMDASQRANLVQLALTNLNTIKQEIERAHIAQAKLYEVLQELDTASRMFSSIDLHNRAAEIVDFARKRAEFSANITSILSKNNEQTYSILARILVDEGELLQAHIAEINSATAETEKRFSSLEQLYSELVVKKKQVEDAFVTFVAVAL
;
A
#
# COMPACT_ATOMS: atom_id res chain seq x y z
N MET A 1 25.07 -29.18 -6.65
CA MET A 1 24.63 -28.12 -7.60
C MET A 1 23.16 -28.21 -8.00
N ARG A 2 22.60 -29.39 -8.37
CA ARG A 2 21.15 -29.53 -8.63
C ARG A 2 20.24 -29.30 -7.40
N ILE A 3 20.72 -29.64 -6.19
CA ILE A 3 19.97 -29.51 -4.93
C ILE A 3 19.70 -28.04 -4.55
N PHE A 4 20.67 -27.16 -4.80
CA PHE A 4 20.59 -25.73 -4.46
C PHE A 4 19.53 -25.00 -5.29
N ILE A 5 19.41 -25.35 -6.57
CA ILE A 5 18.42 -24.76 -7.48
C ILE A 5 16.99 -25.18 -7.09
N THR A 6 16.79 -26.43 -6.70
CA THR A 6 15.48 -26.92 -6.23
C THR A 6 15.07 -26.27 -4.89
N LEU A 7 16.03 -26.00 -4.01
CA LEU A 7 15.80 -25.36 -2.70
C LEU A 7 15.35 -23.91 -2.86
N VAL A 8 16.05 -23.14 -3.69
CA VAL A 8 15.72 -21.74 -4.00
C VAL A 8 14.36 -21.65 -4.71
N ILE A 9 14.05 -22.58 -5.63
CA ILE A 9 12.75 -22.61 -6.32
C ILE A 9 11.60 -22.96 -5.36
N ALA A 10 11.78 -23.92 -4.44
CA ALA A 10 10.74 -24.30 -3.48
C ALA A 10 10.44 -23.19 -2.44
N ILE A 11 11.47 -22.43 -2.05
CA ILE A 11 11.33 -21.28 -1.14
C ILE A 11 10.66 -20.10 -1.86
N ILE A 12 11.01 -19.84 -3.13
CA ILE A 12 10.39 -18.77 -3.94
C ILE A 12 8.91 -19.07 -4.26
N LEU A 13 8.53 -20.35 -4.39
CA LEU A 13 7.16 -20.79 -4.71
C LEU A 13 6.24 -20.98 -3.49
N GLY A 14 6.65 -20.55 -2.29
CA GLY A 14 5.75 -20.45 -1.12
C GLY A 14 5.68 -21.68 -0.20
N GLY A 15 6.62 -22.63 -0.30
CA GLY A 15 6.69 -23.84 0.54
C GLY A 15 7.77 -23.84 1.62
N GLY A 16 8.33 -22.67 1.96
CA GLY A 16 9.62 -22.46 2.64
C GLY A 16 9.94 -23.40 3.81
N GLY A 17 9.30 -23.27 4.97
CA GLY A 17 9.71 -23.99 6.18
C GLY A 17 9.26 -25.45 6.28
N THR A 18 8.02 -25.78 5.91
CA THR A 18 7.44 -27.12 6.13
C THR A 18 8.04 -28.18 5.21
N PHE A 19 8.34 -27.81 3.95
CA PHE A 19 8.98 -28.71 2.99
C PHE A 19 10.42 -29.03 3.41
N LEU A 20 11.14 -28.02 3.86
CA LEU A 20 12.52 -28.13 4.34
C LEU A 20 12.63 -29.01 5.59
N TRP A 21 11.70 -28.89 6.54
CA TRP A 21 11.67 -29.70 7.76
C TRP A 21 11.42 -31.18 7.48
N LEU A 22 10.46 -31.49 6.58
CA LEU A 22 10.12 -32.87 6.18
C LEU A 22 11.23 -33.56 5.39
N TYR A 23 12.07 -32.82 4.66
CA TYR A 23 13.07 -33.39 3.76
C TYR A 23 14.46 -33.58 4.41
N TYR A 24 14.82 -32.76 5.40
CA TYR A 24 16.18 -32.74 5.96
C TYR A 24 16.32 -33.20 7.42
N GLY A 25 15.23 -33.59 8.11
CA GLY A 25 15.32 -34.24 9.42
C GLY A 25 15.56 -33.30 10.59
N GLY A 26 14.99 -32.10 10.55
CA GLY A 26 15.07 -31.08 11.61
C GLY A 26 16.22 -30.09 11.40
N PHE A 27 15.98 -28.83 11.75
CA PHE A 27 17.00 -27.78 11.74
C PHE A 27 17.46 -27.51 13.17
N GLU A 28 18.76 -27.55 13.43
CA GLU A 28 19.34 -27.23 14.73
C GLU A 28 20.16 -25.94 14.65
N GLY A 29 20.24 -25.20 15.77
CA GLY A 29 21.03 -23.98 15.89
C GLY A 29 20.63 -22.88 14.91
N GLU A 30 21.63 -22.25 14.28
CA GLU A 30 21.46 -21.06 13.44
C GLU A 30 20.71 -21.32 12.13
N GLN A 31 20.70 -22.57 11.64
CA GLN A 31 19.87 -22.96 10.50
C GLN A 31 18.38 -22.92 10.86
N GLY A 32 18.01 -23.32 12.08
CA GLY A 32 16.62 -23.25 12.55
C GLY A 32 16.12 -21.81 12.64
N VAL A 33 16.98 -20.89 13.12
CA VAL A 33 16.70 -19.45 13.15
C VAL A 33 16.55 -18.88 11.73
N SER A 34 17.40 -19.32 10.79
CA SER A 34 17.35 -18.91 9.39
C SER A 34 16.02 -19.31 8.72
N VAL A 35 15.57 -20.55 8.92
CA VAL A 35 14.30 -21.04 8.39
C VAL A 35 13.12 -20.28 9.00
N ALA A 36 13.11 -20.06 10.31
CA ALA A 36 12.07 -19.29 10.98
C ALA A 36 12.01 -17.83 10.48
N PHE A 37 13.16 -17.20 10.22
CA PHE A 37 13.20 -15.86 9.63
C PHE A 37 12.64 -15.84 8.21
N VAL A 38 12.95 -16.86 7.39
CA VAL A 38 12.38 -17.02 6.04
C VAL A 38 10.86 -17.15 6.09
N ASP A 39 10.30 -17.93 7.01
CA ASP A 39 8.85 -18.08 7.16
C ASP A 39 8.17 -16.76 7.58
N ASN A 40 8.78 -16.01 8.50
CA ASN A 40 8.32 -14.67 8.87
C ASN A 40 8.38 -13.70 7.67
N TYR A 41 9.44 -13.76 6.87
CA TYR A 41 9.56 -12.95 5.66
C TYR A 41 8.49 -13.28 4.63
N VAL A 42 8.16 -14.55 4.41
CA VAL A 42 7.09 -14.97 3.49
C VAL A 42 5.75 -14.40 3.94
N THR A 43 5.45 -14.48 5.24
CA THR A 43 4.24 -13.90 5.83
C THR A 43 4.20 -12.38 5.62
N TYR A 44 5.29 -11.69 5.93
CA TYR A 44 5.45 -10.25 5.65
C TYR A 44 5.20 -9.94 4.17
N LYS A 45 5.82 -10.69 3.26
CA LYS A 45 5.74 -10.45 1.81
C LYS A 45 4.30 -10.52 1.31
N GLN A 46 3.55 -11.52 1.77
CA GLN A 46 2.14 -11.69 1.42
C GLN A 46 1.30 -10.50 1.88
N VAL A 47 1.43 -10.10 3.15
CA VAL A 47 0.68 -8.95 3.69
C VAL A 47 1.12 -7.64 3.03
N ALA A 48 2.40 -7.45 2.75
CA ALA A 48 2.91 -6.27 2.07
C ALA A 48 2.40 -6.17 0.62
N GLN A 49 2.24 -7.30 -0.08
CA GLN A 49 1.62 -7.34 -1.40
C GLN A 49 0.12 -6.99 -1.35
N GLU A 50 -0.61 -7.49 -0.35
CA GLU A 50 -2.00 -7.12 -0.12
C GLU A 50 -2.15 -5.61 0.11
N VAL A 51 -1.31 -5.03 0.99
CA VAL A 51 -1.28 -3.58 1.23
C VAL A 51 -0.97 -2.81 -0.06
N GLU A 52 0.05 -3.24 -0.82
CA GLU A 52 0.42 -2.59 -2.09
C GLU A 52 -0.74 -2.56 -3.09
N GLN A 53 -1.46 -3.68 -3.25
CA GLN A 53 -2.65 -3.74 -4.09
C GLN A 53 -3.73 -2.76 -3.62
N LEU A 54 -4.01 -2.73 -2.32
CA LEU A 54 -5.02 -1.86 -1.73
C LEU A 54 -4.66 -0.36 -1.83
N VAL A 55 -3.40 0.02 -1.69
CA VAL A 55 -3.00 1.44 -1.83
C VAL A 55 -2.99 1.89 -3.30
N HIS A 56 -2.79 0.98 -4.25
CA HIS A 56 -2.87 1.30 -5.67
C HIS A 56 -4.31 1.38 -6.20
N LEU A 57 -5.24 0.57 -5.68
CA LEU A 57 -6.63 0.49 -6.17
C LEU A 57 -7.31 1.87 -6.29
N PRO A 58 -7.30 2.75 -5.26
CA PRO A 58 -7.94 4.07 -5.35
C PRO A 58 -7.27 5.05 -6.32
N GLY A 59 -6.01 4.80 -6.71
CA GLY A 59 -5.20 5.70 -7.54
C GLY A 59 -5.05 5.29 -9.01
N THR A 60 -5.45 4.06 -9.36
CA THR A 60 -5.23 3.51 -10.71
C THR A 60 -6.28 3.97 -11.73
N GLU A 61 -5.89 4.04 -13.00
CA GLU A 61 -6.79 4.32 -14.13
C GLU A 61 -7.80 3.18 -14.38
N GLY A 62 -7.51 1.97 -13.88
CA GLY A 62 -8.40 0.80 -13.97
C GLY A 62 -9.54 0.77 -12.95
N ASN A 63 -9.59 1.74 -12.02
CA ASN A 63 -10.68 1.85 -11.05
C ASN A 63 -11.90 2.53 -11.70
N VAL A 64 -12.95 1.74 -11.93
CA VAL A 64 -14.19 2.19 -12.61
C VAL A 64 -14.88 3.29 -11.80
N ASP A 65 -14.97 3.15 -10.49
CA ASP A 65 -15.62 4.14 -9.61
C ASP A 65 -14.88 5.48 -9.64
N ARG A 66 -13.54 5.45 -9.73
CA ARG A 66 -12.71 6.65 -9.89
C ARG A 66 -12.91 7.31 -11.26
N ALA A 67 -12.93 6.54 -12.34
CA ALA A 67 -13.13 7.08 -13.69
C ALA A 67 -14.53 7.72 -13.83
N GLU A 68 -15.54 7.07 -13.27
CA GLU A 68 -16.89 7.62 -13.19
C GLU A 68 -16.92 8.88 -12.30
N LEU A 69 -16.27 8.85 -11.13
CA LEU A 69 -16.16 10.02 -10.26
C LEU A 69 -15.54 11.21 -10.98
N LEU A 70 -14.45 11.02 -11.73
CA LEU A 70 -13.82 12.09 -12.50
C LEU A 70 -14.77 12.67 -13.56
N THR A 71 -15.53 11.81 -14.23
CA THR A 71 -16.53 12.22 -15.23
C THR A 71 -17.68 13.02 -14.60
N LEU A 72 -18.12 12.61 -13.40
CA LEU A 72 -19.13 13.31 -12.63
C LEU A 72 -18.61 14.66 -12.13
N LEU A 73 -17.39 14.70 -11.58
CA LEU A 73 -16.75 15.92 -11.11
C LEU A 73 -16.57 16.94 -12.25
N ASP A 74 -16.09 16.51 -13.41
CA ASP A 74 -16.02 17.37 -14.61
C ASP A 74 -17.41 17.92 -14.94
N SER A 75 -18.41 17.05 -15.04
CA SER A 75 -19.77 17.48 -15.36
C SER A 75 -20.32 18.47 -14.34
N ILE A 76 -20.16 18.21 -13.04
CA ILE A 76 -20.62 19.07 -11.94
C ILE A 76 -19.93 20.43 -11.95
N LEU A 77 -18.67 20.53 -12.38
CA LEU A 77 -17.89 21.76 -12.26
C LEU A 77 -17.86 22.58 -13.55
N THR A 78 -17.99 21.95 -14.72
CA THR A 78 -17.72 22.62 -16.01
C THR A 78 -18.95 22.76 -16.90
N LYS A 79 -19.98 21.92 -16.76
CA LYS A 79 -21.16 21.94 -17.64
C LYS A 79 -22.25 22.86 -17.11
N GLU A 80 -22.92 23.54 -18.03
CA GLU A 80 -24.15 24.25 -17.75
C GLU A 80 -25.27 23.24 -17.51
N MET A 81 -25.94 23.37 -16.36
CA MET A 81 -27.07 22.54 -15.95
C MET A 81 -27.85 23.26 -14.84
N ASP A 82 -29.12 22.90 -14.68
CA ASP A 82 -29.92 23.39 -13.57
C ASP A 82 -29.46 22.79 -12.22
N ALA A 83 -29.85 23.45 -11.12
CA ALA A 83 -29.43 23.07 -9.77
C ALA A 83 -29.91 21.66 -9.39
N SER A 84 -31.13 21.27 -9.79
CA SER A 84 -31.69 19.94 -9.51
C SER A 84 -30.87 18.83 -10.18
N GLN A 85 -30.50 19.01 -11.45
CA GLN A 85 -29.65 18.10 -12.19
C GLN A 85 -28.26 18.03 -11.56
N ARG A 86 -27.68 19.17 -11.14
CA ARG A 86 -26.38 19.19 -10.47
C ARG A 86 -26.42 18.45 -9.14
N ALA A 87 -27.45 18.67 -8.31
CA ALA A 87 -27.65 17.99 -7.04
C ALA A 87 -27.70 16.46 -7.22
N ASN A 88 -28.39 15.97 -8.26
CA ASN A 88 -28.44 14.55 -8.57
C ASN A 88 -27.05 13.98 -8.93
N LEU A 89 -26.26 14.69 -9.74
CA LEU A 89 -24.90 14.27 -10.08
C LEU A 89 -23.98 14.29 -8.85
N VAL A 90 -24.11 15.31 -8.00
CA VAL A 90 -23.37 15.42 -6.74
C VAL A 90 -23.68 14.24 -5.82
N GLN A 91 -24.94 13.84 -5.70
CA GLN A 91 -25.34 12.68 -4.89
C GLN A 91 -24.72 11.37 -5.41
N LEU A 92 -24.64 11.21 -6.73
CA LEU A 92 -23.97 10.06 -7.36
C LEU A 92 -22.46 10.12 -7.08
N ALA A 93 -21.81 11.27 -7.26
CA ALA A 93 -20.39 11.45 -6.98
C ALA A 93 -20.03 11.17 -5.51
N LEU A 94 -20.89 11.59 -4.56
CA LEU A 94 -20.73 11.27 -3.14
C LEU A 94 -20.85 9.76 -2.85
N THR A 95 -21.67 9.05 -3.62
CA THR A 95 -21.79 7.59 -3.51
C THR A 95 -20.47 6.93 -3.94
N ASN A 96 -19.89 7.34 -5.07
CA ASN A 96 -18.61 6.82 -5.54
C ASN A 96 -17.47 7.16 -4.57
N LEU A 97 -17.45 8.37 -4.00
CA LEU A 97 -16.47 8.74 -2.96
C LEU A 97 -16.59 7.89 -1.69
N ASN A 98 -17.81 7.46 -1.31
CA ASN A 98 -17.97 6.56 -0.17
C ASN A 98 -17.41 5.16 -0.47
N THR A 99 -17.55 4.66 -1.70
CA THR A 99 -16.89 3.42 -2.14
C THR A 99 -15.37 3.55 -2.03
N ILE A 100 -14.79 4.62 -2.59
CA ILE A 100 -13.35 4.90 -2.51
C ILE A 100 -12.89 5.03 -1.05
N LYS A 101 -13.67 5.67 -0.19
CA LYS A 101 -13.40 5.75 1.25
C LYS A 101 -13.29 4.36 1.88
N GLN A 102 -14.20 3.44 1.56
CA GLN A 102 -14.14 2.07 2.06
C GLN A 102 -12.89 1.32 1.58
N GLU A 103 -12.45 1.56 0.34
CA GLU A 103 -11.18 1.01 -0.17
C GLU A 103 -9.97 1.53 0.62
N ILE A 104 -9.94 2.83 0.90
CA ILE A 104 -8.92 3.47 1.74
C ILE A 104 -8.94 2.91 3.17
N GLU A 105 -10.11 2.70 3.75
CA GLU A 105 -10.25 2.07 5.08
C GLU A 105 -9.73 0.63 5.09
N ARG A 106 -9.99 -0.16 4.05
CA ARG A 106 -9.40 -1.50 3.90
C ARG A 106 -7.88 -1.44 3.83
N ALA A 107 -7.32 -0.47 3.11
CA ALA A 107 -5.87 -0.26 3.06
C ALA A 107 -5.30 0.06 4.46
N HIS A 108 -5.98 0.89 5.25
CA HIS A 108 -5.59 1.17 6.63
C HIS A 108 -5.62 -0.07 7.54
N ILE A 109 -6.65 -0.91 7.43
CA ILE A 109 -6.75 -2.16 8.20
C ILE A 109 -5.60 -3.11 7.82
N ALA A 110 -5.33 -3.26 6.53
CA ALA A 110 -4.22 -4.09 6.06
C ALA A 110 -2.85 -3.54 6.50
N GLN A 111 -2.70 -2.22 6.60
CA GLN A 111 -1.48 -1.59 7.14
C GLN A 111 -1.25 -1.92 8.62
N ALA A 112 -2.31 -1.96 9.45
CA ALA A 112 -2.18 -2.36 10.85
C ALA A 112 -1.60 -3.79 10.95
N LYS A 113 -2.14 -4.72 10.16
CA LYS A 113 -1.62 -6.09 10.06
C LYS A 113 -0.17 -6.13 9.54
N LEU A 114 0.20 -5.26 8.61
CA LEU A 114 1.57 -5.16 8.10
C LEU A 114 2.56 -4.76 9.21
N TYR A 115 2.17 -3.85 10.11
CA TYR A 115 3.02 -3.47 11.24
C TYR A 115 3.20 -4.60 12.25
N GLU A 116 2.17 -5.40 12.49
CA GLU A 116 2.27 -6.60 13.35
C GLU A 116 3.29 -7.60 12.79
N VAL A 117 3.16 -7.98 11.52
CA VAL A 117 4.10 -8.95 10.90
C VAL A 117 5.52 -8.38 10.73
N LEU A 118 5.66 -7.06 10.57
CA LEU A 118 6.97 -6.40 10.60
C LEU A 118 7.64 -6.47 11.96
N GLN A 119 6.87 -6.38 13.04
CA GLN A 119 7.38 -6.53 14.40
C GLN A 119 7.83 -7.97 14.67
N GLU A 120 7.11 -8.96 14.15
CA GLU A 120 7.51 -10.36 14.20
C GLU A 120 8.82 -10.60 13.40
N LEU A 121 8.91 -10.04 12.19
CA LEU A 121 10.12 -10.12 11.36
C LEU A 121 11.33 -9.45 12.01
N ASP A 122 11.14 -8.27 12.63
CA ASP A 122 12.18 -7.60 13.41
C ASP A 122 12.62 -8.43 14.61
N THR A 123 11.67 -9.02 15.34
CA THR A 123 11.98 -9.91 16.46
C THR A 123 12.81 -11.11 16.01
N ALA A 124 12.44 -11.75 14.89
CA ALA A 124 13.18 -12.85 14.30
C ALA A 124 14.59 -12.44 13.85
N SER A 125 14.76 -11.23 13.31
CA SER A 125 16.08 -10.70 12.90
C SER A 125 17.10 -10.60 14.04
N ARG A 126 16.62 -10.48 15.29
CA ARG A 126 17.47 -10.35 16.49
C ARG A 126 17.87 -11.68 17.10
N MET A 127 17.34 -12.80 16.58
CA MET A 127 17.63 -14.13 17.10
C MET A 127 18.94 -14.73 16.55
N PHE A 128 19.56 -14.09 15.55
CA PHE A 128 20.83 -14.56 14.98
C PHE A 128 22.01 -14.30 15.92
N SER A 129 22.82 -15.33 16.11
CA SER A 129 24.09 -15.23 16.83
C SER A 129 25.22 -14.68 15.95
N SER A 130 25.18 -14.99 14.66
CA SER A 130 26.09 -14.47 13.65
C SER A 130 25.82 -13.00 13.39
N ILE A 131 26.85 -12.17 13.57
CA ILE A 131 26.80 -10.73 13.31
C ILE A 131 26.45 -10.45 11.84
N ASP A 132 26.98 -11.24 10.90
CA ASP A 132 26.69 -11.05 9.47
C ASP A 132 25.22 -11.34 9.15
N LEU A 133 24.69 -12.48 9.61
CA LEU A 133 23.29 -12.83 9.38
C LEU A 133 22.33 -11.87 10.09
N HIS A 134 22.66 -11.45 11.31
CA HIS A 134 21.90 -10.44 12.03
C HIS A 134 21.83 -9.13 11.25
N ASN A 135 22.96 -8.61 10.78
CA ASN A 135 23.01 -7.34 10.04
C ASN A 135 22.22 -7.42 8.72
N ARG A 136 22.31 -8.54 8.00
CA ARG A 136 21.53 -8.77 6.77
C ARG A 136 20.02 -8.85 7.05
N ALA A 137 19.63 -9.57 8.11
CA ALA A 137 18.24 -9.65 8.52
C ALA A 137 17.69 -8.29 8.96
N ALA A 138 18.47 -7.50 9.69
CA ALA A 138 18.13 -6.16 10.11
C ALA A 138 17.99 -5.18 8.93
N GLU A 139 18.84 -5.29 7.90
CA GLU A 139 18.73 -4.51 6.67
C GLU A 139 17.42 -4.79 5.92
N ILE A 140 17.02 -6.07 5.82
CA ILE A 140 15.72 -6.45 5.25
C ILE A 140 14.58 -5.78 6.01
N VAL A 141 14.63 -5.81 7.35
CA VAL A 141 13.61 -5.18 8.21
C VAL A 141 13.58 -3.66 8.01
N ASP A 142 14.72 -2.99 7.88
CA ASP A 142 14.79 -1.54 7.64
C ASP A 142 14.14 -1.15 6.30
N PHE A 143 14.49 -1.85 5.22
CA PHE A 143 13.85 -1.63 3.92
C PHE A 143 12.36 -1.94 3.96
N ALA A 144 11.96 -3.00 4.67
CA ALA A 144 10.58 -3.42 4.82
C ALA A 144 9.73 -2.39 5.60
N ARG A 145 10.29 -1.79 6.65
CA ARG A 145 9.69 -0.66 7.38
C ARG A 145 9.53 0.55 6.49
N LYS A 146 10.57 0.93 5.75
CA LYS A 146 10.50 2.08 4.85
C LYS A 146 9.45 1.89 3.75
N ARG A 147 9.31 0.68 3.23
CA ARG A 147 8.23 0.32 2.30
C ARG A 147 6.84 0.51 2.95
N ALA A 148 6.66 0.06 4.19
CA ALA A 148 5.39 0.24 4.91
C ALA A 148 5.08 1.72 5.20
N GLU A 149 6.09 2.53 5.54
CA GLU A 149 5.94 3.98 5.70
C GLU A 149 5.45 4.64 4.41
N PHE A 150 6.00 4.27 3.25
CA PHE A 150 5.54 4.80 1.97
C PHE A 150 4.09 4.42 1.67
N SER A 151 3.69 3.16 1.90
CA SER A 151 2.29 2.74 1.79
C SER A 151 1.37 3.55 2.71
N ALA A 152 1.76 3.76 3.97
CA ALA A 152 0.99 4.54 4.93
C ALA A 152 0.83 6.01 4.49
N ASN A 153 1.90 6.62 3.98
CA ASN A 153 1.87 7.98 3.46
C ASN A 153 0.94 8.11 2.24
N ILE A 154 0.96 7.14 1.33
CA ILE A 154 0.04 7.08 0.18
C ILE A 154 -1.40 7.07 0.68
N THR A 155 -1.76 6.15 1.58
CA THR A 155 -3.12 6.06 2.12
C THR A 155 -3.55 7.33 2.84
N SER A 156 -2.65 7.98 3.59
CA SER A 156 -2.93 9.26 4.24
C SER A 156 -3.26 10.36 3.24
N ILE A 157 -2.51 10.46 2.13
CA ILE A 157 -2.80 11.46 1.09
C ILE A 157 -4.12 11.14 0.37
N LEU A 158 -4.37 9.87 0.05
CA LEU A 158 -5.62 9.44 -0.58
C LEU A 158 -6.83 9.77 0.31
N SER A 159 -6.74 9.51 1.61
CA SER A 159 -7.76 9.88 2.61
C SER A 159 -8.03 11.39 2.60
N LYS A 160 -6.98 12.22 2.68
CA LYS A 160 -7.12 13.69 2.66
C LYS A 160 -7.78 14.20 1.37
N ASN A 161 -7.40 13.64 0.22
CA ASN A 161 -8.00 14.00 -1.06
C ASN A 161 -9.47 13.61 -1.14
N ASN A 162 -9.82 12.43 -0.63
CA ASN A 162 -11.20 11.96 -0.57
C ASN A 162 -12.06 12.84 0.35
N GLU A 163 -11.56 13.19 1.54
CA GLU A 163 -12.23 14.07 2.50
C GLU A 163 -12.46 15.48 1.94
N GLN A 164 -11.44 16.06 1.29
CA GLN A 164 -11.55 17.37 0.68
C GLN A 164 -12.58 17.39 -0.45
N THR A 165 -12.56 16.37 -1.32
CA THR A 165 -13.53 16.25 -2.43
C THR A 165 -14.94 16.08 -1.88
N TYR A 166 -15.10 15.24 -0.85
CA TYR A 166 -16.38 15.05 -0.17
C TYR A 166 -16.91 16.37 0.41
N SER A 167 -16.06 17.14 1.10
CA SER A 167 -16.45 18.42 1.69
C SER A 167 -16.98 19.42 0.66
N ILE A 168 -16.31 19.52 -0.50
CA ILE A 168 -16.73 20.42 -1.59
C ILE A 168 -18.09 19.98 -2.14
N LEU A 169 -18.24 18.69 -2.46
CA LEU A 169 -19.50 18.16 -2.99
C LEU A 169 -20.66 18.26 -2.00
N ALA A 170 -20.41 17.97 -0.71
CA ALA A 170 -21.42 18.09 0.32
C ALA A 170 -21.95 19.52 0.46
N ARG A 171 -21.10 20.55 0.28
CA ARG A 171 -21.54 21.95 0.29
C ARG A 171 -22.40 22.30 -0.92
N ILE A 172 -22.00 21.87 -2.12
CA ILE A 172 -22.83 22.06 -3.33
C ILE A 172 -24.22 21.43 -3.11
N LEU A 173 -24.29 20.27 -2.46
CA LEU A 173 -25.57 19.63 -2.14
C LEU A 173 -26.38 20.40 -1.07
N VAL A 174 -25.72 20.96 -0.04
CA VAL A 174 -26.36 21.81 0.97
C VAL A 174 -26.94 23.07 0.35
N ASP A 175 -26.27 23.63 -0.66
CA ASP A 175 -26.75 24.76 -1.45
C ASP A 175 -27.70 24.33 -2.59
N GLU A 176 -28.37 23.19 -2.42
CA GLU A 176 -29.40 22.65 -3.32
C GLU A 176 -28.94 22.44 -4.78
N GLY A 177 -27.63 22.24 -4.99
CA GLY A 177 -27.02 22.07 -6.31
C GLY A 177 -26.56 23.37 -6.97
N GLU A 178 -26.63 24.50 -6.28
CA GLU A 178 -26.12 25.78 -6.78
C GLU A 178 -24.58 25.82 -6.76
N LEU A 179 -23.96 26.08 -7.91
CA LEU A 179 -22.51 26.27 -8.00
C LEU A 179 -22.16 27.75 -7.76
N LEU A 180 -22.11 28.13 -6.49
CA LEU A 180 -21.78 29.49 -6.07
C LEU A 180 -20.30 29.84 -6.27
N GLN A 181 -20.01 31.14 -6.36
CA GLN A 181 -18.62 31.65 -6.45
C GLN A 181 -17.76 31.26 -5.24
N ALA A 182 -18.38 31.04 -4.07
CA ALA A 182 -17.68 30.54 -2.89
C ALA A 182 -17.10 29.14 -3.11
N HIS A 183 -17.81 28.25 -3.81
CA HIS A 183 -17.33 26.91 -4.17
C HIS A 183 -16.13 26.99 -5.11
N ILE A 184 -16.21 27.87 -6.12
CA ILE A 184 -15.14 28.08 -7.09
C ILE A 184 -13.88 28.66 -6.39
N ALA A 185 -14.06 29.63 -5.49
CA ALA A 185 -12.98 30.20 -4.72
C ALA A 185 -12.29 29.17 -3.81
N GLU A 186 -13.07 28.29 -3.17
CA GLU A 186 -12.55 27.20 -2.34
C GLU A 186 -11.75 26.20 -3.17
N ILE A 187 -12.30 25.74 -4.30
CA ILE A 187 -11.61 24.83 -5.24
C ILE A 187 -10.28 25.44 -5.67
N ASN A 188 -10.29 26.70 -6.12
CA ASN A 188 -9.09 27.40 -6.57
C ASN A 188 -8.06 27.57 -5.45
N SER A 189 -8.51 27.87 -4.23
CA SER A 189 -7.63 28.00 -3.07
C SER A 189 -6.95 26.68 -2.70
N ALA A 190 -7.61 25.56 -3.00
CA ALA A 190 -7.12 24.23 -2.69
C ALA A 190 -6.31 23.60 -3.83
N THR A 191 -6.31 24.16 -5.04
CA THR A 191 -5.61 23.64 -6.22
C THR A 191 -4.12 23.40 -5.97
N ALA A 192 -3.41 24.41 -5.43
CA ALA A 192 -1.97 24.30 -5.20
C ALA A 192 -1.60 23.17 -4.21
N GLU A 193 -2.42 22.99 -3.17
CA GLU A 193 -2.22 21.91 -2.20
C GLU A 193 -2.55 20.53 -2.82
N THR A 194 -3.59 20.45 -3.66
CA THR A 194 -3.93 19.24 -4.41
C THR A 194 -2.82 18.85 -5.39
N GLU A 195 -2.25 19.80 -6.12
CA GLU A 195 -1.11 19.55 -7.04
C GLU A 195 0.11 19.04 -6.28
N LYS A 196 0.43 19.67 -5.14
CA LYS A 196 1.52 19.20 -4.26
C LYS A 196 1.30 17.77 -3.79
N ARG A 197 0.08 17.41 -3.41
CA ARG A 197 -0.29 16.04 -3.01
C ARG A 197 -0.19 15.06 -4.16
N PHE A 198 -0.57 15.47 -5.37
CA PHE A 198 -0.42 14.66 -6.58
C PHE A 198 1.05 14.34 -6.87
N SER A 199 1.92 15.35 -6.92
CA SER A 199 3.37 15.12 -7.11
C SER A 199 3.97 14.27 -5.99
N SER A 200 3.50 14.45 -4.74
CA SER A 200 3.92 13.62 -3.61
C SER A 200 3.51 12.16 -3.78
N LEU A 201 2.30 11.88 -4.29
CA LEU A 201 1.84 10.52 -4.59
C LEU A 201 2.70 9.86 -5.67
N GLU A 202 2.99 10.56 -6.77
CA GLU A 202 3.84 10.03 -7.84
C GLU A 202 5.22 9.63 -7.31
N GLN A 203 5.84 10.50 -6.50
CA GLN A 203 7.11 10.20 -5.85
C GLN A 203 7.00 9.00 -4.93
N LEU A 204 5.99 8.94 -4.06
CA LEU A 204 5.81 7.84 -3.11
C LEU A 204 5.59 6.50 -3.81
N TYR A 205 4.82 6.45 -4.90
CA TYR A 205 4.66 5.23 -5.69
C TYR A 205 5.97 4.77 -6.32
N SER A 206 6.78 5.70 -6.83
CA SER A 206 8.12 5.38 -7.35
C SER A 206 9.03 4.82 -6.25
N GLU A 207 9.06 5.47 -5.09
CA GLU A 207 9.87 5.04 -3.95
C GLU A 207 9.40 3.70 -3.37
N LEU A 208 8.10 3.42 -3.39
CA LEU A 208 7.53 2.14 -2.98
C LEU A 208 8.05 0.99 -3.84
N VAL A 209 8.08 1.16 -5.17
CA VAL A 209 8.62 0.18 -6.12
C VAL A 209 10.12 -0.06 -5.87
N VAL A 210 10.89 1.01 -5.66
CA VAL A 210 12.31 0.91 -5.34
C VAL A 210 12.53 0.13 -4.04
N LYS A 211 11.77 0.44 -2.97
CA LYS A 211 11.93 -0.25 -1.69
C LYS A 211 11.51 -1.71 -1.74
N LYS A 212 10.43 -2.03 -2.46
CA LYS A 212 10.05 -3.43 -2.72
C LYS A 212 11.21 -4.21 -3.31
N LYS A 213 11.86 -3.67 -4.35
CA LYS A 213 13.01 -4.31 -4.98
C LYS A 213 14.19 -4.46 -4.01
N GLN A 214 14.50 -3.43 -3.22
CA GLN A 214 15.57 -3.50 -2.22
C GLN A 214 15.33 -4.59 -1.17
N VAL A 215 14.08 -4.75 -0.70
CA VAL A 215 13.70 -5.84 0.21
C VAL A 215 13.91 -7.21 -0.45
N GLU A 216 13.45 -7.36 -1.70
CA GLU A 216 13.56 -8.63 -2.44
C GLU A 216 15.03 -9.00 -2.73
N ASP A 217 15.84 -8.05 -3.17
CA ASP A 217 17.26 -8.25 -3.47
C ASP A 217 18.06 -8.59 -2.19
N ALA A 218 17.79 -7.89 -1.08
CA ALA A 218 18.39 -8.17 0.22
C ALA A 218 18.00 -9.56 0.73
N PHE A 219 16.73 -9.95 0.58
CA PHE A 219 16.26 -11.28 0.97
C PHE A 219 16.91 -12.41 0.16
N VAL A 220 17.02 -12.26 -1.17
CA VAL A 220 17.72 -13.24 -2.02
C VAL A 220 19.18 -13.42 -1.57
N THR A 221 19.85 -12.32 -1.26
CA THR A 221 21.23 -12.34 -0.78
C THR A 221 21.35 -13.00 0.60
N PHE A 222 20.42 -12.71 1.51
CA PHE A 222 20.34 -13.36 2.82
C PHE A 222 20.19 -14.88 2.68
N VAL A 223 19.23 -15.34 1.88
CA VAL A 223 18.98 -16.78 1.67
C VAL A 223 20.21 -17.49 1.11
N ALA A 224 20.93 -16.88 0.16
CA ALA A 224 22.13 -17.48 -0.43
C ALA A 224 23.30 -17.65 0.55
N VAL A 225 23.30 -16.92 1.67
CA VAL A 225 24.32 -17.00 2.73
C VAL A 225 23.86 -17.88 3.88
N ALA A 226 22.56 -17.86 4.19
CA ALA A 226 21.98 -18.53 5.35
C ALA A 226 21.63 -20.01 5.12
N LEU A 227 21.41 -20.44 3.87
CA LEU A 227 20.99 -21.79 3.46
C LEU A 227 21.90 -22.36 2.37
#